data_AF-A0A947MT04-F1
#
_entry.id   AF-A0A947MT04-F1
#
_cell.length_a   1.000
_cell.length_b   1.000
_cell.length_c   1.000
_cell.angle_alpha   90.00
_cell.angle_beta   90.00
_cell.angle_gamma   90.00
#
_symmetry.space_group_name_H-M   'P 1'
#
loop_
_entity.id
_entity.type
_entity.pdbx_description
1 polymer ?
#
loop_
_entity_poly.entity_id
_entity_poly.type
_entity_poly.pdbx_seq_one_letter_code
_entity_poly.pdbx_strand_id
1 'polypeptide(L)'
;MATSRNGLILTCSLLGVLGPLTAACSGASGTSGEPVADTDAPVDVATDGVDGVDGGETDAKTDGNEGVTSDTAEAEVELPSPPDTVDVTPGDGTIGSSCKTDSDCQNDGLCLDWPGGYCTVLNCSADAECPTGSRCAEVKAGTTACVESCALDGSACREGYGCKPVAPQSGDEGATPGAGCIGLSATTSPPGGPCASLADCAGPHGCLSGPPGGFCAMTGCSNDVLCPAGTTCANWNGAPTCLPSCEIGGDCAEVPGEARCDLLVGLAGTPVPVCLPGGGSGGAGSGCTSDQDCESGFCRIVAEGKCVGSSAGCFVDGDCAGGVVCELAPAYRKGVCTQLCSLDALCPGQTGCAPLPAPPGGTASAFCQNPCKGPTDPLSCDDDVGETCRFGDPIGNTASGGKYLCVVLGAGDPGQPCESDAGCKEGGCIGTCAPSCVNSPCPFSTTCTNWKGEERCMRRCFSALDCAAGMSCAAPAGTATKVCMPPS
;
A
#
# COMPACT_ATOMS: atom_id res chain seq x y z
N MET A 1 26.75 50.80 26.61
CA MET A 1 27.65 49.71 26.17
C MET A 1 26.83 48.81 25.27
N ALA A 2 27.06 48.94 23.97
CA ALA A 2 26.35 48.22 22.92
C ALA A 2 27.25 47.09 22.43
N THR A 3 26.69 45.90 22.24
CA THR A 3 27.37 44.82 21.52
C THR A 3 26.41 44.28 20.47
N SER A 4 26.69 44.70 19.25
CA SER A 4 26.13 44.21 17.99
C SER A 4 26.63 42.78 17.71
N ARG A 5 25.75 41.90 17.24
CA ARG A 5 26.13 40.69 16.49
C ARG A 5 25.71 40.89 15.03
N ASN A 6 26.71 40.91 14.16
CA ASN A 6 26.59 41.04 12.71
C ASN A 6 25.96 39.78 12.10
N GLY A 7 24.95 39.99 11.25
CA GLY A 7 24.49 39.03 10.26
C GLY A 7 25.39 39.05 9.03
N LEU A 8 25.69 37.87 8.50
CA LEU A 8 26.37 37.67 7.22
C LEU A 8 25.29 37.47 6.16
N ILE A 9 25.05 38.47 5.32
CA ILE A 9 24.21 38.35 4.12
C ILE A 9 25.16 38.24 2.93
N LEU A 10 25.14 37.09 2.25
CA LEU A 10 25.80 36.89 0.96
C LEU A 10 24.88 37.45 -0.13
N THR A 11 25.21 38.63 -0.67
CA THR A 11 24.64 39.14 -1.93
C THR A 11 25.57 38.79 -3.09
N CYS A 12 25.12 37.93 -4.00
CA CYS A 12 25.75 37.75 -5.31
C CYS A 12 25.18 38.78 -6.29
N SER A 13 25.99 39.78 -6.66
CA SER A 13 25.71 40.70 -7.75
C SER A 13 26.12 40.07 -9.09
N LEU A 14 25.17 39.84 -9.99
CA LEU A 14 25.46 39.61 -11.41
C LEU A 14 25.52 40.96 -12.13
N LEU A 15 26.71 41.30 -12.64
CA LEU A 15 26.92 42.33 -13.66
C LEU A 15 27.44 41.62 -14.91
N GLY A 16 26.73 41.81 -16.02
CA GLY A 16 26.93 41.09 -17.27
C GLY A 16 28.13 41.55 -18.12
N VAL A 17 28.49 40.71 -19.08
CA VAL A 17 29.30 41.08 -20.25
C VAL A 17 28.77 40.33 -21.49
N LEU A 18 28.66 41.07 -22.59
CA LEU A 18 28.19 40.74 -23.93
C LEU A 18 29.11 39.76 -24.70
N GLY A 19 28.52 38.91 -25.57
CA GLY A 19 29.21 38.34 -26.74
C GLY A 19 28.65 36.99 -27.23
N PRO A 20 28.30 36.84 -28.54
CA PRO A 20 27.79 35.58 -29.08
C PRO A 20 28.92 34.69 -29.60
N LEU A 21 28.96 33.43 -29.17
CA LEU A 21 29.79 32.38 -29.76
C LEU A 21 28.93 31.50 -30.66
N THR A 22 29.04 31.73 -31.97
CA THR A 22 28.68 30.77 -33.02
C THR A 22 29.63 29.56 -32.92
N ALA A 23 29.10 28.40 -32.54
CA ALA A 23 29.78 27.12 -32.68
C ALA A 23 29.15 26.35 -33.86
N ALA A 24 29.90 26.28 -34.96
CA ALA A 24 29.65 25.36 -36.05
C ALA A 24 30.25 23.99 -35.69
N CYS A 25 29.44 22.94 -35.71
CA CYS A 25 29.92 21.56 -35.76
C CYS A 25 29.44 20.93 -37.06
N SER A 26 30.39 20.74 -37.98
CA SER A 26 30.29 19.90 -39.17
C SER A 26 30.84 18.51 -38.86
N GLY A 27 30.22 17.48 -39.44
CA GLY A 27 30.74 16.12 -39.57
C GLY A 27 29.63 15.09 -39.31
N ALA A 28 29.45 14.01 -40.08
CA ALA A 28 30.02 13.57 -41.34
C ALA A 28 29.04 12.54 -41.94
N SER A 29 29.02 12.44 -43.25
CA SER A 29 28.26 11.45 -44.02
C SER A 29 28.74 10.01 -43.74
N GLY A 30 27.80 9.08 -43.56
CA GLY A 30 28.03 7.64 -43.46
C GLY A 30 26.89 6.87 -44.16
N THR A 31 27.28 5.93 -45.00
CA THR A 31 26.55 5.27 -46.09
C THR A 31 25.42 4.30 -45.71
N SER A 32 24.43 4.26 -46.61
CA SER A 32 23.48 3.18 -46.95
C SER A 32 23.76 1.77 -46.42
N GLY A 33 22.76 1.19 -45.74
CA GLY A 33 22.59 -0.25 -45.53
C GLY A 33 21.25 -0.72 -46.11
N GLU A 34 21.29 -1.82 -46.85
CA GLU A 34 20.19 -2.49 -47.56
C GLU A 34 19.14 -3.10 -46.59
N PRO A 35 17.87 -3.29 -47.03
CA PRO A 35 16.87 -4.01 -46.24
C PRO A 35 16.99 -5.52 -46.46
N VAL A 36 17.19 -6.27 -45.37
CA VAL A 36 16.99 -7.73 -45.34
C VAL A 36 15.51 -7.99 -45.11
N ALA A 37 14.85 -8.56 -46.11
CA ALA A 37 13.53 -9.16 -45.97
C ALA A 37 13.70 -10.51 -45.27
N ASP A 38 13.11 -10.66 -44.08
CA ASP A 38 12.96 -11.96 -43.45
C ASP A 38 11.51 -12.41 -43.58
N THR A 39 11.35 -13.60 -44.13
CA THR A 39 10.08 -14.26 -44.43
C THR A 39 10.10 -15.56 -43.67
N ASP A 40 9.54 -15.55 -42.46
CA ASP A 40 9.27 -16.78 -41.72
C ASP A 40 7.79 -17.15 -41.85
N ALA A 41 7.59 -18.32 -42.43
CA ALA A 41 6.32 -19.01 -42.56
C ALA A 41 5.92 -19.68 -41.23
N PRO A 42 4.61 -19.90 -40.97
CA PRO A 42 4.17 -20.58 -39.76
C PRO A 42 4.45 -22.08 -39.81
N VAL A 43 4.96 -22.61 -38.69
CA VAL A 43 5.08 -24.04 -38.41
C VAL A 43 3.75 -24.53 -37.84
N ASP A 44 3.07 -25.39 -38.59
CA ASP A 44 1.95 -26.21 -38.11
C ASP A 44 2.47 -27.29 -37.15
N VAL A 45 2.01 -27.26 -35.89
CA VAL A 45 2.19 -28.38 -34.95
C VAL A 45 0.87 -29.14 -34.87
N ALA A 46 0.87 -30.31 -35.50
CA ALA A 46 -0.15 -31.33 -35.34
C ALA A 46 -0.14 -31.87 -33.90
N THR A 47 -1.31 -31.94 -33.28
CA THR A 47 -1.55 -32.70 -32.05
C THR A 47 -2.02 -34.10 -32.45
N ASP A 48 -1.10 -35.06 -32.39
CA ASP A 48 -1.46 -36.49 -32.42
C ASP A 48 -1.97 -36.88 -31.04
N GLY A 49 -3.19 -37.43 -31.04
CA GLY A 49 -3.75 -38.15 -29.91
C GLY A 49 -3.08 -39.51 -29.72
N VAL A 50 -3.06 -39.97 -28.48
CA VAL A 50 -2.95 -41.39 -28.16
C VAL A 50 -3.88 -41.72 -27.00
N ASP A 51 -4.62 -42.79 -27.24
CA ASP A 51 -5.58 -43.46 -26.39
C ASP A 51 -5.02 -43.93 -25.05
N GLY A 52 -5.96 -44.17 -24.13
CA GLY A 52 -5.71 -44.50 -22.73
C GLY A 52 -5.17 -45.90 -22.44
N VAL A 53 -4.86 -46.10 -21.16
CA VAL A 53 -4.73 -47.44 -20.55
C VAL A 53 -5.27 -47.39 -19.12
N ASP A 54 -6.03 -48.46 -18.87
CA ASP A 54 -6.79 -48.91 -17.73
C ASP A 54 -5.93 -49.48 -16.59
N GLY A 55 -6.51 -49.50 -15.38
CA GLY A 55 -6.29 -50.52 -14.35
C GLY A 55 -4.99 -50.53 -13.52
N GLY A 56 -5.15 -50.55 -12.18
CA GLY A 56 -4.10 -51.05 -11.29
C GLY A 56 -4.27 -50.72 -9.80
N GLU A 57 -5.22 -51.37 -9.13
CA GLU A 57 -5.14 -51.60 -7.68
C GLU A 57 -3.86 -52.37 -7.34
N THR A 58 -3.10 -51.90 -6.36
CA THR A 58 -2.22 -52.78 -5.58
C THR A 58 -2.34 -52.47 -4.11
N ASP A 59 -3.02 -53.38 -3.42
CA ASP A 59 -2.89 -53.68 -2.00
C ASP A 59 -1.43 -54.00 -1.65
N ALA A 60 -0.90 -53.30 -0.65
CA ALA A 60 0.35 -53.68 0.01
C ALA A 60 0.05 -54.12 1.45
N LYS A 61 0.01 -55.45 1.61
CA LYS A 61 0.18 -56.16 2.88
C LYS A 61 1.38 -55.62 3.66
N THR A 62 1.19 -55.40 4.94
CA THR A 62 2.29 -55.33 5.91
C THR A 62 2.14 -56.51 6.86
N ASP A 63 2.84 -57.61 6.53
CA ASP A 63 3.06 -58.74 7.42
C ASP A 63 4.29 -58.46 8.30
N GLY A 64 4.26 -58.99 9.53
CA GLY A 64 5.05 -58.54 10.66
C GLY A 64 6.55 -58.85 10.63
N ASN A 65 7.24 -58.20 11.57
CA ASN A 65 8.49 -58.71 12.09
C ASN A 65 8.49 -58.58 13.62
N GLU A 66 8.80 -59.71 14.25
CA GLU A 66 8.85 -59.94 15.67
C GLU A 66 10.12 -59.33 16.30
N GLY A 67 10.01 -58.98 17.58
CA GLY A 67 11.02 -59.35 18.57
C GLY A 67 12.32 -58.54 18.60
N VAL A 68 12.31 -57.45 19.38
CA VAL A 68 13.49 -57.03 20.15
C VAL A 68 13.04 -56.61 21.55
N THR A 69 13.26 -57.49 22.52
CA THR A 69 13.31 -57.13 23.95
C THR A 69 14.66 -56.47 24.21
N SER A 70 14.65 -55.18 24.54
CA SER A 70 15.83 -54.50 25.06
C SER A 70 15.45 -53.75 26.33
N ASP A 71 15.76 -54.40 27.45
CA ASP A 71 15.80 -53.79 28.78
C ASP A 71 16.72 -52.56 28.73
N THR A 72 16.10 -51.38 28.58
CA THR A 72 16.78 -50.09 28.75
C THR A 72 16.37 -49.57 30.11
N ALA A 73 17.33 -49.54 31.02
CA ALA A 73 17.17 -48.99 32.36
C ALA A 73 16.56 -47.58 32.29
N GLU A 74 15.48 -47.39 33.04
CA GLU A 74 14.85 -46.10 33.29
C GLU A 74 15.87 -45.20 34.00
N ALA A 75 16.55 -44.36 33.21
CA ALA A 75 17.23 -43.20 33.75
C ALA A 75 16.14 -42.20 34.13
N GLU A 76 15.98 -41.96 35.43
CA GLU A 76 15.18 -40.87 35.97
C GLU A 76 15.70 -39.56 35.38
N VAL A 77 15.04 -39.08 34.32
CA VAL A 77 15.26 -37.74 33.79
C VAL A 77 14.70 -36.79 34.84
N GLU A 78 15.60 -36.21 35.62
CA GLU A 78 15.32 -35.12 36.55
C GLU A 78 14.74 -33.96 35.72
N LEU A 79 13.41 -33.87 35.67
CA LEU A 79 12.71 -32.75 35.06
C LEU A 79 13.23 -31.50 35.76
N PRO A 80 13.75 -30.49 35.03
CA PRO A 80 14.20 -29.26 35.65
C PRO A 80 13.07 -28.71 36.51
N SER A 81 13.37 -28.42 37.77
CA SER A 81 12.43 -27.76 38.68
C SER A 81 11.79 -26.58 37.95
N PRO A 82 10.45 -26.40 38.03
CA PRO A 82 9.80 -25.25 37.42
C PRO A 82 10.53 -23.98 37.87
N PRO A 83 10.77 -23.00 36.98
CA PRO A 83 11.48 -21.78 37.33
C PRO A 83 10.85 -21.20 38.59
N ASP A 84 11.69 -20.89 39.59
CA ASP A 84 11.25 -20.34 40.87
C ASP A 84 10.21 -19.25 40.62
N THR A 85 9.00 -19.45 41.12
CA THR A 85 7.93 -18.47 41.03
C THR A 85 8.43 -17.20 41.69
N VAL A 86 8.74 -16.18 40.89
CA VAL A 86 9.16 -14.87 41.37
C VAL A 86 8.11 -14.42 42.39
N ASP A 87 8.51 -14.14 43.62
CA ASP A 87 7.55 -13.81 44.67
C ASP A 87 6.92 -12.44 44.38
N VAL A 88 5.79 -12.47 43.68
CA VAL A 88 5.02 -11.26 43.34
C VAL A 88 4.42 -10.71 44.64
N THR A 89 4.99 -9.61 45.14
CA THR A 89 4.33 -8.82 46.19
C THR A 89 3.19 -8.05 45.51
N PRO A 90 1.92 -8.22 45.95
CA PRO A 90 0.80 -7.46 45.40
C PRO A 90 1.07 -5.96 45.48
N GLY A 91 0.78 -5.25 44.38
CA GLY A 91 0.90 -3.80 44.31
C GLY A 91 -0.23 -3.09 45.06
N ASP A 92 -0.43 -1.81 44.76
CA ASP A 92 -1.55 -1.04 45.33
C ASP A 92 -2.92 -1.42 44.72
N GLY A 93 -2.94 -2.27 43.69
CA GLY A 93 -4.14 -2.72 42.98
C GLY A 93 -4.68 -1.75 41.92
N THR A 94 -3.97 -0.66 41.61
CA THR A 94 -4.30 0.22 40.48
C THR A 94 -3.94 -0.42 39.13
N ILE A 95 -4.42 0.15 38.01
CA ILE A 95 -4.06 -0.35 36.67
C ILE A 95 -2.53 -0.28 36.51
N GLY A 96 -1.91 -1.38 36.07
CA GLY A 96 -0.44 -1.48 36.00
C GLY A 96 0.20 -2.21 37.18
N SER A 97 -0.46 -2.26 38.34
CA SER A 97 0.07 -2.91 39.53
C SER A 97 0.16 -4.43 39.39
N SER A 98 1.10 -5.02 40.12
CA SER A 98 1.29 -6.47 40.19
C SER A 98 0.18 -7.12 41.01
N CYS A 99 -0.20 -8.33 40.64
CA CYS A 99 -1.25 -9.08 41.31
C CYS A 99 -0.99 -10.59 41.20
N LYS A 100 -1.56 -11.37 42.11
CA LYS A 100 -1.61 -12.83 42.03
C LYS A 100 -3.04 -13.32 41.79
N THR A 101 -4.03 -12.54 42.21
CA THR A 101 -5.45 -12.83 42.15
C THR A 101 -6.26 -11.57 41.87
N ASP A 102 -7.50 -11.71 41.42
CA ASP A 102 -8.40 -10.56 41.17
C ASP A 102 -8.64 -9.72 42.43
N SER A 103 -8.59 -10.31 43.63
CA SER A 103 -8.74 -9.58 44.90
C SER A 103 -7.59 -8.62 45.22
N ASP A 104 -6.46 -8.74 44.51
CA ASP A 104 -5.35 -7.79 44.62
C ASP A 104 -5.61 -6.51 43.81
N CYS A 105 -6.63 -6.48 42.95
CA CYS A 105 -6.96 -5.37 42.08
C CYS A 105 -8.13 -4.54 42.64
N GLN A 106 -8.02 -3.21 42.53
CA GLN A 106 -9.06 -2.28 42.96
C GLN A 106 -10.15 -2.12 41.88
N ASN A 107 -11.30 -1.55 42.27
CA ASN A 107 -12.38 -1.13 41.38
C ASN A 107 -12.91 -2.24 40.45
N ASP A 108 -13.14 -3.44 41.01
CA ASP A 108 -13.57 -4.63 40.25
C ASP A 108 -12.61 -5.02 39.12
N GLY A 109 -11.33 -4.65 39.27
CA GLY A 109 -10.27 -5.02 38.35
C GLY A 109 -9.98 -6.52 38.35
N LEU A 110 -9.40 -6.98 37.25
CA LEU A 110 -8.99 -8.37 37.03
C LEU A 110 -7.47 -8.45 36.97
N CYS A 111 -6.93 -9.56 37.47
CA CYS A 111 -5.52 -9.84 37.40
C CYS A 111 -5.19 -10.61 36.11
N LEU A 112 -4.58 -9.93 35.14
CA LEU A 112 -4.08 -10.62 33.94
C LEU A 112 -2.86 -11.48 34.29
N ASP A 113 -2.83 -12.67 33.71
CA ASP A 113 -1.69 -13.59 33.75
C ASP A 113 -0.57 -13.14 32.80
N TRP A 114 -0.04 -11.96 33.07
CA TRP A 114 1.15 -11.38 32.46
C TRP A 114 2.35 -11.55 33.40
N PRO A 115 3.60 -11.34 32.95
CA PRO A 115 4.77 -11.47 33.82
C PRO A 115 4.62 -10.65 35.11
N GLY A 116 4.53 -11.33 36.26
CA GLY A 116 4.33 -10.69 37.57
C GLY A 116 2.91 -10.19 37.87
N GLY A 117 1.92 -10.58 37.05
CA GLY A 117 0.51 -10.18 37.14
C GLY A 117 0.27 -8.71 36.78
N TYR A 118 -0.89 -8.40 36.20
CA TYR A 118 -1.23 -7.03 35.83
C TYR A 118 -2.70 -6.71 36.13
N CYS A 119 -2.93 -5.78 37.06
CA CYS A 119 -4.29 -5.30 37.33
C CYS A 119 -4.80 -4.48 36.15
N THR A 120 -6.00 -4.83 35.67
CA THR A 120 -6.67 -4.15 34.55
C THR A 120 -8.19 -4.10 34.73
N VAL A 121 -8.88 -3.41 33.83
CA VAL A 121 -10.33 -3.52 33.60
C VAL A 121 -10.52 -4.04 32.17
N LEU A 122 -11.24 -5.15 32.00
CA LEU A 122 -11.51 -5.75 30.68
C LEU A 122 -12.72 -5.12 29.99
N ASN A 123 -12.79 -5.31 28.67
CA ASN A 123 -13.91 -4.91 27.81
C ASN A 123 -14.18 -3.40 27.79
N CYS A 124 -13.13 -2.59 27.93
CA CYS A 124 -13.25 -1.16 27.69
C CYS A 124 -13.57 -0.91 26.20
N SER A 125 -14.41 0.08 25.90
CA SER A 125 -14.72 0.49 24.53
C SER A 125 -14.08 1.82 24.14
N ALA A 126 -13.64 2.61 25.13
CA ALA A 126 -12.99 3.90 24.93
C ALA A 126 -12.04 4.25 26.09
N ASP A 127 -11.11 5.19 25.85
CA ASP A 127 -10.14 5.65 26.85
C ASP A 127 -10.84 6.28 28.08
N ALA A 128 -12.02 6.87 27.90
CA ALA A 128 -12.81 7.49 28.98
C ALA A 128 -13.37 6.48 30.01
N GLU A 129 -13.41 5.20 29.67
CA GLU A 129 -13.82 4.13 30.58
C GLU A 129 -12.67 3.68 31.49
N CYS A 130 -11.44 4.01 31.12
CA CYS A 130 -10.26 3.67 31.89
C CYS A 130 -9.95 4.71 32.97
N PRO A 131 -9.45 4.29 34.14
CA PRO A 131 -8.99 5.23 35.17
C PRO A 131 -7.95 6.21 34.64
N THR A 132 -7.87 7.39 35.24
CA THR A 132 -6.88 8.42 34.88
C THR A 132 -5.46 7.83 34.81
N GLY A 133 -4.75 8.13 33.71
CA GLY A 133 -3.41 7.60 33.46
C GLY A 133 -3.41 6.22 32.79
N SER A 134 -4.59 5.66 32.49
CA SER A 134 -4.76 4.45 31.70
C SER A 134 -5.53 4.74 30.42
N ARG A 135 -5.47 3.83 29.47
CA ARG A 135 -6.17 3.91 28.20
C ARG A 135 -6.66 2.56 27.73
N CYS A 136 -7.63 2.53 26.84
CA CYS A 136 -8.21 1.30 26.36
C CYS A 136 -7.38 0.75 25.18
N ALA A 137 -6.88 -0.47 25.33
CA ALA A 137 -6.07 -1.12 24.31
C ALA A 137 -6.55 -2.54 24.05
N GLU A 138 -6.43 -2.99 22.81
CA GLU A 138 -6.58 -4.40 22.48
C GLU A 138 -5.32 -5.15 22.93
N VAL A 139 -5.46 -6.01 23.95
CA VAL A 139 -4.35 -6.77 24.54
C VAL A 139 -4.20 -8.16 23.92
N LYS A 140 -5.27 -8.65 23.26
CA LYS A 140 -5.34 -9.88 22.48
C LYS A 140 -6.46 -9.73 21.46
N ALA A 141 -6.40 -10.45 20.33
CA ALA A 141 -7.44 -10.45 19.30
C ALA A 141 -8.86 -10.50 19.90
N GLY A 142 -9.61 -9.41 19.76
CA GLY A 142 -10.99 -9.26 20.25
C GLY A 142 -11.16 -9.04 21.75
N THR A 143 -10.07 -8.82 22.52
CA THR A 143 -10.11 -8.53 23.96
C THR A 143 -9.44 -7.18 24.23
N THR A 144 -10.24 -6.23 24.72
CA THR A 144 -9.76 -4.92 25.15
C THR A 144 -9.56 -4.87 26.66
N ALA A 145 -8.58 -4.08 27.10
CA ALA A 145 -8.27 -3.89 28.51
C ALA A 145 -7.69 -2.50 28.75
N CYS A 146 -7.90 -1.96 29.95
CA CYS A 146 -7.26 -0.74 30.39
C CYS A 146 -5.79 -0.98 30.70
N VAL A 147 -4.91 -0.30 29.97
CA VAL A 147 -3.47 -0.37 30.14
C VAL A 147 -2.94 0.98 30.59
N GLU A 148 -1.97 0.97 31.50
CA GLU A 148 -1.24 2.15 31.95
C GLU A 148 -0.65 2.88 30.75
N SER A 149 -0.89 4.18 30.65
CA SER A 149 -0.39 5.02 29.58
C SER A 149 1.10 5.27 29.78
N CYS A 150 1.87 5.26 28.71
CA CYS A 150 3.31 5.43 28.75
C CYS A 150 3.82 6.31 27.60
N ALA A 151 5.02 6.84 27.76
CA ALA A 151 5.74 7.48 26.66
C ALA A 151 6.48 6.40 25.85
N LEU A 152 6.49 6.54 24.53
CA LEU A 152 7.14 5.57 23.60
C LEU A 152 8.66 5.42 23.83
N ASP A 153 9.28 6.26 24.67
CA ASP A 153 10.65 6.07 25.14
C ASP A 153 10.81 4.85 26.09
N GLY A 154 9.70 4.22 26.49
CA GLY A 154 9.68 2.98 27.26
C GLY A 154 9.97 3.15 28.75
N SER A 155 10.22 4.37 29.23
CA SER A 155 10.70 4.62 30.58
C SER A 155 9.65 4.45 31.69
N ALA A 156 8.36 4.39 31.34
CA ALA A 156 7.27 4.35 32.30
C ALA A 156 6.80 2.94 32.69
N CYS A 157 7.15 1.90 31.93
CA CYS A 157 6.64 0.55 32.17
C CYS A 157 7.52 -0.26 33.14
N ARG A 158 6.89 -1.16 33.91
CA ARG A 158 7.59 -2.09 34.81
C ARG A 158 8.45 -3.09 34.02
N GLU A 159 9.45 -3.67 34.67
CA GLU A 159 10.20 -4.81 34.12
C GLU A 159 9.27 -5.95 33.68
N GLY A 160 9.52 -6.50 32.48
CA GLY A 160 8.64 -7.46 31.82
C GLY A 160 7.52 -6.84 30.96
N TYR A 161 7.48 -5.50 30.86
CA TYR A 161 6.49 -4.75 30.09
C TYR A 161 7.17 -3.81 29.10
N GLY A 162 6.52 -3.56 27.96
CA GLY A 162 6.97 -2.62 26.95
C GLY A 162 5.92 -1.57 26.67
N CYS A 163 6.34 -0.32 26.45
CA CYS A 163 5.44 0.72 26.00
C CYS A 163 5.14 0.53 24.51
N LYS A 164 3.92 0.12 24.18
CA LYS A 164 3.51 -0.19 22.81
C LYS A 164 2.55 0.85 22.26
N PRO A 165 2.66 1.24 20.98
CA PRO A 165 1.60 2.01 20.33
C PRO A 165 0.31 1.19 20.37
N VAL A 166 -0.79 1.81 20.78
CA VAL A 166 -2.10 1.17 20.80
C VAL A 166 -3.07 2.03 20.00
N ALA A 167 -3.77 1.38 19.05
CA ALA A 167 -4.72 2.04 18.17
C ALA A 167 -5.81 2.73 19.00
N PRO A 168 -6.28 3.92 18.59
CA PRO A 168 -7.47 4.49 19.21
C PRO A 168 -8.63 3.52 19.02
N GLN A 169 -9.42 3.29 20.07
CA GLN A 169 -10.63 2.49 19.93
C GLN A 169 -11.61 3.21 19.00
N SER A 170 -12.29 2.44 18.16
CA SER A 170 -13.20 2.95 17.13
C SER A 170 -14.31 3.79 17.76
N GLY A 171 -14.35 5.09 17.47
CA GLY A 171 -15.38 6.01 17.97
C GLY A 171 -14.90 7.44 18.15
N ASP A 172 -13.60 7.62 18.42
CA ASP A 172 -13.00 8.94 18.57
C ASP A 172 -12.28 9.35 17.27
N GLU A 173 -13.04 9.82 16.28
CA GLU A 173 -12.47 10.45 15.09
C GLU A 173 -11.60 11.65 15.53
N GLY A 174 -10.28 11.51 15.38
CA GLY A 174 -9.30 12.51 15.79
C GLY A 174 -8.56 12.21 17.10
N ALA A 175 -8.80 11.07 17.75
CA ALA A 175 -7.96 10.64 18.86
C ALA A 175 -6.52 10.41 18.38
N THR A 176 -5.59 11.09 19.05
CA THR A 176 -4.16 10.91 18.81
C THR A 176 -3.77 9.47 19.16
N PRO A 177 -3.02 8.75 18.30
CA PRO A 177 -2.39 7.51 18.68
C PRO A 177 -1.54 7.74 19.94
N GLY A 178 -1.80 6.96 20.98
CA GLY A 178 -1.00 6.96 22.21
C GLY A 178 -0.30 5.61 22.40
N ALA A 179 0.24 5.40 23.60
CA ALA A 179 0.93 4.15 23.93
C ALA A 179 0.51 3.64 25.32
N GLY A 180 0.58 2.32 25.49
CA GLY A 180 0.23 1.63 26.73
C GLY A 180 1.26 0.55 27.11
N CYS A 181 1.37 0.26 28.40
CA CYS A 181 2.26 -0.81 28.90
C CYS A 181 1.65 -2.18 28.65
N ILE A 182 2.28 -2.97 27.77
CA ILE A 182 1.86 -4.33 27.41
C ILE A 182 2.87 -5.34 27.97
N GLY A 183 2.39 -6.43 28.56
CA GLY A 183 3.26 -7.53 29.00
C GLY A 183 4.01 -8.14 27.83
N LEU A 184 5.33 -8.30 27.98
CA LEU A 184 6.18 -8.89 26.94
C LEU A 184 6.27 -10.41 27.10
N SER A 185 6.40 -11.13 25.99
CA SER A 185 6.73 -12.54 26.04
C SER A 185 8.18 -12.73 26.48
N ALA A 186 8.52 -13.92 26.98
CA ALA A 186 9.90 -14.24 27.36
C ALA A 186 10.87 -14.21 26.16
N THR A 187 10.34 -14.37 24.94
CA THR A 187 11.09 -14.38 23.68
C THR A 187 10.52 -13.32 22.76
N THR A 188 11.01 -12.09 22.90
CA THR A 188 10.65 -11.01 21.98
C THR A 188 11.51 -11.03 20.72
N SER A 189 10.89 -10.69 19.61
CA SER A 189 11.50 -10.54 18.30
C SER A 189 12.01 -9.11 18.11
N PRO A 190 13.19 -8.91 17.47
CA PRO A 190 13.62 -7.59 17.03
C PRO A 190 12.67 -7.03 15.95
N PRO A 191 12.79 -5.74 15.58
CA PRO A 191 12.09 -5.22 14.39
C PRO A 191 12.35 -6.11 13.16
N GLY A 192 11.28 -6.41 12.43
CA GLY A 192 11.24 -7.37 11.31
C GLY A 192 10.98 -8.81 11.69
N GLY A 193 11.28 -9.20 12.94
CA GLY A 193 11.07 -10.58 13.38
C GLY A 193 9.58 -10.94 13.51
N PRO A 194 9.27 -12.24 13.57
CA PRO A 194 7.90 -12.74 13.62
C PRO A 194 7.18 -12.33 14.91
N CYS A 195 5.87 -12.10 14.80
CA CYS A 195 5.01 -11.91 15.95
C CYS A 195 3.61 -12.47 15.70
N ALA A 196 2.94 -12.92 16.77
CA ALA A 196 1.52 -13.24 16.78
C ALA A 196 0.71 -12.17 17.53
N SER A 197 1.36 -11.39 18.39
CA SER A 197 0.78 -10.38 19.25
C SER A 197 1.76 -9.25 19.55
N LEU A 198 1.26 -8.14 20.11
CA LEU A 198 2.09 -7.02 20.58
C LEU A 198 3.19 -7.44 21.58
N ALA A 199 2.92 -8.48 22.37
CA ALA A 199 3.83 -9.01 23.37
C ALA A 199 5.09 -9.66 22.78
N ASP A 200 5.02 -10.11 21.53
CA ASP A 200 6.13 -10.81 20.87
C ASP A 200 7.19 -9.85 20.31
N CYS A 201 6.97 -8.54 20.39
CA CYS A 201 7.88 -7.55 19.83
C CYS A 201 8.76 -6.90 20.89
N ALA A 202 10.04 -6.71 20.60
CA ALA A 202 10.94 -5.98 21.49
C ALA A 202 10.66 -4.47 21.47
N GLY A 203 11.13 -3.74 22.47
CA GLY A 203 11.13 -2.26 22.48
C GLY A 203 9.76 -1.62 22.21
N PRO A 204 9.68 -0.50 21.46
CA PRO A 204 8.43 0.19 21.13
C PRO A 204 7.69 -0.41 19.91
N HIS A 205 8.12 -1.57 19.40
CA HIS A 205 7.57 -2.15 18.17
C HIS A 205 6.19 -2.78 18.43
N GLY A 206 5.22 -2.49 17.56
CA GLY A 206 3.95 -3.20 17.50
C GLY A 206 4.04 -4.42 16.59
N CYS A 207 3.09 -5.34 16.74
CA CYS A 207 2.95 -6.47 15.83
C CYS A 207 2.01 -6.08 14.67
N LEU A 208 2.56 -5.90 13.48
CA LEU A 208 1.75 -5.68 12.28
C LEU A 208 1.28 -7.02 11.76
N SER A 209 -0.04 -7.23 11.76
CA SER A 209 -0.65 -8.46 11.27
C SER A 209 -0.40 -8.62 9.75
N GLY A 210 -0.02 -9.83 9.34
CA GLY A 210 0.08 -10.23 7.94
C GLY A 210 -0.07 -11.76 7.80
N PRO A 211 -0.25 -12.29 6.59
CA PRO A 211 -0.21 -13.73 6.33
C PRO A 211 1.22 -14.20 5.99
N PRO A 212 1.67 -15.40 6.42
CA PRO A 212 1.14 -16.24 7.50
C PRO A 212 1.87 -15.88 8.82
N GLY A 213 1.55 -14.74 9.42
CA GLY A 213 2.17 -14.24 10.64
C GLY A 213 2.37 -12.72 10.62
N GLY A 214 2.38 -12.09 11.79
CA GLY A 214 2.75 -10.69 11.89
C GLY A 214 4.27 -10.51 11.91
N PHE A 215 4.71 -9.26 11.78
CA PHE A 215 6.09 -8.88 12.01
C PHE A 215 6.18 -7.63 12.89
N CYS A 216 7.27 -7.52 13.64
CA CYS A 216 7.49 -6.42 14.55
C CYS A 216 7.90 -5.15 13.81
N ALA A 217 7.14 -4.08 13.94
CA ALA A 217 7.42 -2.81 13.28
C ALA A 217 7.10 -1.61 14.18
N MET A 218 7.72 -0.46 13.91
CA MET A 218 7.41 0.78 14.63
C MET A 218 6.53 1.67 13.76
N THR A 219 5.29 1.92 14.18
CA THR A 219 4.41 2.90 13.53
C THR A 219 4.72 4.32 14.02
N GLY A 220 4.51 5.32 13.17
CA GLY A 220 4.67 6.74 13.53
C GLY A 220 6.08 7.30 13.35
N CYS A 221 6.89 6.71 12.46
CA CYS A 221 8.19 7.30 12.14
C CYS A 221 8.04 8.63 11.40
N SER A 222 9.01 9.53 11.60
CA SER A 222 9.02 10.87 11.02
C SER A 222 10.45 11.36 10.85
N ASN A 223 10.65 12.58 10.33
CA ASN A 223 11.99 13.17 10.27
C ASN A 223 12.60 13.38 11.67
N ASP A 224 11.77 13.50 12.71
CA ASP A 224 12.20 13.69 14.10
C ASP A 224 12.28 12.36 14.88
N VAL A 225 11.58 11.32 14.41
CA VAL A 225 11.57 9.97 14.99
C VAL A 225 12.25 9.02 14.02
N LEU A 226 13.56 8.86 14.20
CA LEU A 226 14.39 8.00 13.36
C LEU A 226 14.07 6.52 13.59
N CYS A 227 13.98 5.80 12.48
CA CYS A 227 13.86 4.35 12.51
C CYS A 227 15.14 3.70 13.08
N PRO A 228 15.01 2.61 13.86
CA PRO A 228 16.16 1.83 14.33
C PRO A 228 17.05 1.35 13.19
N ALA A 229 18.31 1.03 13.51
CA ALA A 229 19.25 0.48 12.55
C ALA A 229 18.68 -0.77 11.85
N GLY A 230 18.87 -0.86 10.53
CA GLY A 230 18.32 -1.95 9.71
C GLY A 230 16.86 -1.76 9.30
N THR A 231 16.23 -0.64 9.64
CA THR A 231 14.86 -0.32 9.21
C THR A 231 14.80 1.03 8.50
N THR A 232 13.84 1.20 7.59
CA THR A 232 13.57 2.45 6.86
C THR A 232 12.12 2.87 7.07
N CYS A 233 11.89 4.18 7.20
CA CYS A 233 10.54 4.73 7.31
C CYS A 233 9.87 4.75 5.94
N ALA A 234 8.81 3.98 5.80
CA ALA A 234 8.00 3.91 4.59
C ALA A 234 6.51 4.05 4.93
N ASN A 235 5.72 4.50 3.96
CA ASN A 235 4.28 4.59 4.13
C ASN A 235 3.64 3.21 3.93
N TRP A 236 3.12 2.62 5.00
CA TRP A 236 2.47 1.31 5.03
C TRP A 236 1.02 1.48 5.43
N ASN A 237 0.07 1.08 4.57
CA ASN A 237 -1.37 1.28 4.79
C ASN A 237 -1.76 2.73 5.15
N GLY A 238 -1.06 3.72 4.59
CA GLY A 238 -1.32 5.14 4.84
C GLY A 238 -0.64 5.73 6.09
N ALA A 239 0.05 4.90 6.89
CA ALA A 239 0.78 5.34 8.07
C ALA A 239 2.30 5.16 7.89
N PRO A 240 3.12 6.16 8.27
CA PRO A 240 4.57 6.03 8.25
C PRO A 240 5.02 4.97 9.27
N THR A 241 5.74 3.96 8.79
CA THR A 241 6.11 2.77 9.55
C THR A 241 7.58 2.41 9.27
N CYS A 242 8.34 2.11 10.32
CA CYS A 242 9.67 1.55 10.20
C CYS A 242 9.57 0.07 9.84
N LEU A 243 9.91 -0.25 8.60
CA LEU A 243 9.96 -1.60 8.07
C LEU A 243 11.43 -2.02 7.89
N PRO A 244 11.78 -3.31 7.99
CA PRO A 244 13.14 -3.77 7.71
C PRO A 244 13.57 -3.34 6.32
N SER A 245 14.76 -2.77 6.20
CA SER A 245 15.33 -2.38 4.92
C SER A 245 15.85 -3.63 4.19
N CYS A 246 15.87 -3.60 2.87
CA CYS A 246 16.47 -4.65 2.06
C CYS A 246 17.11 -4.07 0.79
N GLU A 247 18.00 -4.82 0.17
CA GLU A 247 18.53 -4.55 -1.17
C GLU A 247 18.03 -5.60 -2.16
N ILE A 248 17.88 -6.84 -1.70
CA ILE A 248 17.41 -7.99 -2.47
C ILE A 248 16.42 -8.84 -1.66
N GLY A 249 15.65 -9.69 -2.34
CA GLY A 249 14.66 -10.55 -1.67
C GLY A 249 15.24 -11.48 -0.59
N GLY A 250 16.52 -11.87 -0.72
CA GLY A 250 17.20 -12.70 0.28
C GLY A 250 17.39 -12.02 1.64
N ASP A 251 17.37 -10.69 1.70
CA ASP A 251 17.52 -9.94 2.95
C ASP A 251 16.30 -10.06 3.86
N CYS A 252 15.17 -10.53 3.30
CA CYS A 252 13.90 -10.66 4.01
C CYS A 252 13.66 -12.04 4.60
N ALA A 253 14.67 -12.92 4.59
CA ALA A 253 14.54 -14.29 5.08
C ALA A 253 14.21 -14.41 6.58
N GLU A 254 14.44 -13.36 7.37
CA GLU A 254 14.10 -13.32 8.80
C GLU A 254 12.64 -12.95 9.08
N VAL A 255 11.93 -12.44 8.07
CA VAL A 255 10.49 -12.14 8.18
C VAL A 255 9.73 -13.45 7.91
N PRO A 256 8.82 -13.87 8.80
CA PRO A 256 8.04 -15.09 8.59
C PRO A 256 7.21 -15.03 7.30
N GLY A 257 7.16 -16.14 6.57
CA GLY A 257 6.44 -16.26 5.30
C GLY A 257 7.33 -16.09 4.08
N GLU A 258 6.72 -15.94 2.90
CA GLU A 258 7.42 -15.66 1.64
C GLU A 258 7.76 -14.17 1.52
N ALA A 259 8.43 -13.62 2.53
CA ALA A 259 8.74 -12.20 2.55
C ALA A 259 9.59 -11.79 1.36
N ARG A 260 9.31 -10.62 0.79
CA ARG A 260 10.02 -10.08 -0.37
C ARG A 260 10.55 -8.69 -0.11
N CYS A 261 11.61 -8.35 -0.83
CA CYS A 261 12.11 -6.98 -0.87
C CYS A 261 11.35 -6.20 -1.93
N ASP A 262 10.66 -5.14 -1.52
CA ASP A 262 9.81 -4.34 -2.40
C ASP A 262 9.97 -2.84 -2.15
N LEU A 263 9.51 -2.00 -3.08
CA LEU A 263 9.63 -0.56 -2.99
C LEU A 263 8.34 0.07 -2.45
N LEU A 264 8.43 0.69 -1.27
CA LEU A 264 7.36 1.55 -0.75
C LEU A 264 7.72 3.03 -0.83
N VAL A 265 6.74 3.91 -0.71
CA VAL A 265 6.96 5.36 -0.69
C VAL A 265 7.50 5.79 0.68
N GLY A 266 8.74 6.29 0.72
CA GLY A 266 9.34 6.87 1.93
C GLY A 266 8.74 8.24 2.30
N LEU A 267 9.11 8.78 3.47
CA LEU A 267 8.63 10.09 3.95
C LEU A 267 8.89 11.26 2.99
N ALA A 268 9.96 11.17 2.18
CA ALA A 268 10.32 12.17 1.19
C ALA A 268 9.58 12.00 -0.15
N GLY A 269 8.64 11.05 -0.25
CA GLY A 269 7.98 10.68 -1.51
C GLY A 269 8.84 9.81 -2.43
N THR A 270 10.08 9.52 -2.05
CA THR A 270 11.00 8.67 -2.82
C THR A 270 10.75 7.19 -2.50
N PRO A 271 10.76 6.29 -3.50
CA PRO A 271 10.72 4.86 -3.26
C PRO A 271 11.89 4.40 -2.39
N VAL A 272 11.61 3.55 -1.39
CA VAL A 272 12.59 2.95 -0.49
C VAL A 272 12.36 1.44 -0.43
N PRO A 273 13.43 0.62 -0.50
CA PRO A 273 13.30 -0.83 -0.47
C PRO A 273 13.12 -1.33 0.96
N VAL A 274 12.09 -2.14 1.19
CA VAL A 274 11.70 -2.68 2.49
C VAL A 274 11.22 -4.13 2.37
N CYS A 275 11.40 -4.90 3.44
CA CYS A 275 10.86 -6.25 3.54
C CYS A 275 9.37 -6.21 3.86
N LEU A 276 8.59 -6.79 2.96
CA LEU A 276 7.16 -6.96 3.11
C LEU A 276 6.84 -8.43 3.34
N PRO A 277 5.82 -8.77 4.16
CA PRO A 277 5.31 -10.14 4.20
C PRO A 277 4.89 -10.55 2.78
N GLY A 278 5.08 -11.82 2.45
CA GLY A 278 4.80 -12.35 1.12
C GLY A 278 3.40 -11.96 0.66
N GLY A 279 3.33 -11.26 -0.47
CA GLY A 279 2.08 -10.73 -0.98
C GLY A 279 1.14 -11.85 -1.42
N GLY A 280 -0.13 -11.49 -1.46
CA GLY A 280 -1.19 -12.35 -1.91
C GLY A 280 -1.01 -12.75 -3.37
N SER A 281 -1.85 -13.67 -3.80
CA SER A 281 -1.84 -14.18 -5.17
C SER A 281 -2.48 -13.21 -6.19
N GLY A 282 -2.83 -11.99 -5.77
CA GLY A 282 -3.45 -10.98 -6.62
C GLY A 282 -2.47 -10.40 -7.65
N GLY A 283 -2.55 -10.88 -8.89
CA GLY A 283 -1.82 -10.29 -10.01
C GLY A 283 -2.30 -8.86 -10.32
N ALA A 284 -1.59 -8.14 -11.19
CA ALA A 284 -2.01 -6.80 -11.60
C ALA A 284 -3.48 -6.79 -12.08
N GLY A 285 -4.23 -5.77 -11.64
CA GLY A 285 -5.64 -5.53 -11.87
C GLY A 285 -6.62 -6.42 -11.09
N SER A 286 -6.18 -7.31 -10.21
CA SER A 286 -7.11 -7.93 -9.25
C SER A 286 -7.53 -6.93 -8.17
N GLY A 287 -8.76 -7.04 -7.67
CA GLY A 287 -9.19 -6.29 -6.50
C GLY A 287 -8.34 -6.61 -5.27
N CYS A 288 -8.12 -5.61 -4.43
CA CYS A 288 -7.41 -5.74 -3.16
C CYS A 288 -8.01 -4.81 -2.09
N THR A 289 -7.69 -5.07 -0.84
CA THR A 289 -8.05 -4.26 0.33
C THR A 289 -6.82 -3.72 1.04
N SER A 290 -5.66 -4.34 0.80
CA SER A 290 -4.35 -3.93 1.29
C SER A 290 -3.24 -4.39 0.36
N ASP A 291 -2.04 -3.82 0.52
CA ASP A 291 -0.84 -4.19 -0.24
C ASP A 291 -0.50 -5.68 -0.16
N GLN A 292 -0.90 -6.32 0.95
CA GLN A 292 -0.71 -7.74 1.19
C GLN A 292 -1.57 -8.63 0.29
N ASP A 293 -2.59 -8.11 -0.39
CA ASP A 293 -3.39 -8.93 -1.30
C ASP A 293 -2.70 -9.12 -2.67
N CYS A 294 -1.66 -8.31 -2.93
CA CYS A 294 -1.06 -8.17 -4.25
C CYS A 294 0.29 -8.89 -4.37
N GLU A 295 0.46 -9.62 -5.46
CA GLU A 295 1.72 -10.26 -5.83
C GLU A 295 2.82 -9.20 -6.03
N SER A 296 2.43 -8.02 -6.52
CA SER A 296 3.28 -6.85 -6.69
C SER A 296 3.57 -6.08 -5.40
N GLY A 297 2.92 -6.42 -4.28
CA GLY A 297 3.07 -5.70 -3.02
C GLY A 297 2.52 -4.30 -2.97
N PHE A 298 1.73 -3.94 -3.97
CA PHE A 298 1.15 -2.62 -4.04
C PHE A 298 -0.32 -2.69 -4.47
N CYS A 299 -1.18 -2.33 -3.53
CA CYS A 299 -2.60 -2.18 -3.68
C CYS A 299 -2.92 -0.68 -3.78
N ARG A 300 -3.22 -0.21 -4.99
CA ARG A 300 -3.70 1.16 -5.14
C ARG A 300 -5.11 1.23 -4.59
N ILE A 301 -5.28 1.77 -3.38
CA ILE A 301 -6.60 2.04 -2.81
C ILE A 301 -7.31 3.06 -3.70
N VAL A 302 -8.50 2.69 -4.17
CA VAL A 302 -9.35 3.49 -5.07
C VAL A 302 -10.65 3.94 -4.39
N ALA A 303 -10.93 3.41 -3.20
CA ALA A 303 -11.97 3.90 -2.31
C ALA A 303 -11.69 3.47 -0.85
N GLU A 304 -12.03 4.31 0.12
CA GLU A 304 -12.00 3.98 1.56
C GLU A 304 -13.40 3.77 2.17
N GLY A 305 -14.43 4.16 1.43
CA GLY A 305 -15.83 4.02 1.82
C GLY A 305 -16.73 3.71 0.63
N LYS A 306 -18.04 3.69 0.90
CA LYS A 306 -19.08 3.62 -0.13
C LYS A 306 -20.08 4.75 0.02
N CYS A 307 -20.63 5.23 -1.09
CA CYS A 307 -21.71 6.22 -1.04
C CYS A 307 -23.01 5.59 -0.53
N VAL A 308 -23.67 6.21 0.45
CA VAL A 308 -24.91 5.68 1.04
C VAL A 308 -25.98 5.45 -0.05
N GLY A 309 -26.49 4.22 -0.13
CA GLY A 309 -27.49 3.80 -1.12
C GLY A 309 -26.93 3.43 -2.50
N SER A 310 -25.60 3.39 -2.66
CA SER A 310 -24.89 3.00 -3.88
C SER A 310 -23.76 2.02 -3.56
N SER A 311 -23.26 1.31 -4.58
CA SER A 311 -22.02 0.52 -4.51
C SER A 311 -20.78 1.33 -4.91
N ALA A 312 -20.96 2.59 -5.32
CA ALA A 312 -19.86 3.46 -5.70
C ALA A 312 -18.93 3.73 -4.52
N GLY A 313 -17.63 3.51 -4.74
CA GLY A 313 -16.59 3.83 -3.77
C GLY A 313 -16.39 5.34 -3.61
N CYS A 314 -15.95 5.77 -2.43
CA CYS A 314 -15.66 7.16 -2.13
C CYS A 314 -14.49 7.29 -1.14
N PHE A 315 -13.85 8.46 -1.13
CA PHE A 315 -12.91 8.88 -0.08
C PHE A 315 -13.54 9.98 0.79
N VAL A 316 -14.40 10.81 0.20
CA VAL A 316 -15.11 11.90 0.86
C VAL A 316 -16.54 12.03 0.33
N ASP A 317 -17.41 12.73 1.05
CA ASP A 317 -18.80 12.99 0.63
C ASP A 317 -18.91 13.62 -0.77
N GLY A 318 -17.92 14.43 -1.16
CA GLY A 318 -17.87 15.08 -2.47
C GLY A 318 -17.72 14.11 -3.65
N ASP A 319 -17.24 12.88 -3.41
CA ASP A 319 -17.14 11.84 -4.44
C ASP A 319 -18.53 11.25 -4.77
N CYS A 320 -19.51 11.47 -3.91
CA CYS A 320 -20.83 10.87 -4.00
C CYS A 320 -21.84 11.76 -4.73
N ALA A 321 -22.49 11.18 -5.74
CA ALA A 321 -23.52 11.87 -6.51
C ALA A 321 -24.72 12.28 -5.64
N GLY A 322 -25.26 13.48 -5.88
CA GLY A 322 -26.46 13.96 -5.20
C GLY A 322 -26.24 14.41 -3.75
N GLY A 323 -24.98 14.58 -3.31
CA GLY A 323 -24.66 15.02 -1.96
C GLY A 323 -24.97 13.99 -0.88
N VAL A 324 -24.95 12.70 -1.23
CA VAL A 324 -25.06 11.61 -0.25
C VAL A 324 -23.74 11.46 0.51
N VAL A 325 -23.83 10.93 1.73
CA VAL A 325 -22.67 10.75 2.61
C VAL A 325 -21.81 9.57 2.15
N CYS A 326 -20.50 9.71 2.28
CA CYS A 326 -19.53 8.64 2.13
C CYS A 326 -19.42 7.86 3.45
N GLU A 327 -19.91 6.62 3.46
CA GLU A 327 -19.79 5.71 4.59
C GLU A 327 -18.38 5.11 4.60
N LEU A 328 -17.46 5.70 5.37
CA LEU A 328 -16.10 5.20 5.55
C LEU A 328 -16.08 4.02 6.52
N ALA A 329 -15.59 2.87 6.06
CA ALA A 329 -15.33 1.73 6.93
C ALA A 329 -14.26 0.82 6.28
N PRO A 330 -13.40 0.15 7.08
CA PRO A 330 -12.41 -0.78 6.55
C PRO A 330 -13.01 -1.88 5.66
N ALA A 331 -14.24 -2.30 5.95
CA ALA A 331 -14.97 -3.30 5.15
C ALA A 331 -15.40 -2.81 3.75
N TYR A 332 -15.36 -1.49 3.51
CA TYR A 332 -15.66 -0.88 2.21
C TYR A 332 -14.41 -0.41 1.48
N ARG A 333 -13.23 -0.56 2.08
CA ARG A 333 -11.97 -0.25 1.43
C ARG A 333 -11.80 -1.15 0.21
N LYS A 334 -11.54 -0.53 -0.93
CA LYS A 334 -11.32 -1.21 -2.21
C LYS A 334 -10.09 -0.62 -2.89
N GLY A 335 -9.34 -1.50 -3.53
CA GLY A 335 -8.11 -1.20 -4.24
C GLY A 335 -7.94 -2.11 -5.43
N VAL A 336 -6.92 -1.82 -6.23
CA VAL A 336 -6.51 -2.64 -7.36
C VAL A 336 -5.03 -2.94 -7.23
N CYS A 337 -4.67 -4.22 -7.34
CA CYS A 337 -3.29 -4.66 -7.38
C CYS A 337 -2.61 -4.06 -8.60
N THR A 338 -1.51 -3.35 -8.39
CA THR A 338 -0.79 -2.70 -9.48
C THR A 338 0.67 -2.58 -9.10
N GLN A 339 1.50 -2.04 -9.99
CA GLN A 339 2.88 -1.71 -9.69
C GLN A 339 3.23 -0.40 -10.37
N LEU A 340 4.17 0.32 -9.78
CA LEU A 340 4.74 1.50 -10.40
C LEU A 340 5.43 1.11 -11.71
N CYS A 341 5.23 1.92 -12.74
CA CYS A 341 5.85 1.72 -14.03
C CYS A 341 6.36 3.04 -14.59
N SER A 342 7.28 2.95 -15.54
CA SER A 342 7.88 4.09 -16.22
C SER A 342 8.37 3.67 -17.62
N LEU A 343 9.08 4.57 -18.30
CA LEU A 343 9.79 4.20 -19.53
C LEU A 343 10.90 3.16 -19.27
N ASP A 344 11.45 3.14 -18.06
CA ASP A 344 12.56 2.28 -17.66
C ASP A 344 12.09 1.03 -16.89
N ALA A 345 10.84 1.04 -16.38
CA ALA A 345 10.21 -0.05 -15.66
C ALA A 345 8.89 -0.43 -16.35
N LEU A 346 8.95 -1.42 -17.25
CA LEU A 346 7.79 -1.89 -18.01
C LEU A 346 6.87 -2.78 -17.16
N CYS A 347 5.59 -2.72 -17.47
CA CYS A 347 4.60 -3.58 -16.85
C CYS A 347 4.75 -5.04 -17.33
N PRO A 348 4.64 -6.03 -16.43
CA PRO A 348 4.69 -7.44 -16.78
C PRO A 348 3.42 -7.89 -17.53
N GLY A 349 3.58 -8.86 -18.41
CA GLY A 349 2.48 -9.43 -19.19
C GLY A 349 1.91 -8.47 -20.25
N GLN A 350 0.60 -8.51 -20.47
CA GLN A 350 -0.12 -7.68 -21.45
C GLN A 350 -0.66 -6.37 -20.85
N THR A 351 -0.19 -5.99 -19.66
CA THR A 351 -0.65 -4.79 -18.96
C THR A 351 -0.03 -3.52 -19.55
N GLY A 352 -0.71 -2.38 -19.40
CA GLY A 352 -0.26 -1.09 -19.92
C GLY A 352 0.14 -0.13 -18.80
N CYS A 353 1.22 0.63 -19.00
CA CYS A 353 1.64 1.64 -18.05
C CYS A 353 0.82 2.92 -18.23
N ALA A 354 -0.17 3.16 -17.36
CA ALA A 354 -1.04 4.32 -17.45
C ALA A 354 -0.57 5.44 -16.50
N PRO A 355 -0.15 6.61 -17.01
CA PRO A 355 0.05 7.79 -16.16
C PRO A 355 -1.28 8.22 -15.59
N LEU A 356 -1.38 8.35 -14.28
CA LEU A 356 -2.60 8.82 -13.64
C LEU A 356 -2.44 10.27 -13.18
N PRO A 357 -3.55 10.99 -12.98
CA PRO A 357 -3.51 12.29 -12.33
C PRO A 357 -2.74 12.17 -11.01
N ALA A 358 -1.78 13.08 -10.80
CA ALA A 358 -1.12 13.16 -9.51
C ALA A 358 -2.15 13.54 -8.43
N PRO A 359 -2.06 13.00 -7.21
CA PRO A 359 -2.78 13.60 -6.09
C PRO A 359 -2.35 15.07 -5.93
N PRO A 360 -3.20 15.95 -5.38
CA PRO A 360 -2.86 17.36 -5.18
C PRO A 360 -1.50 17.52 -4.47
N GLY A 361 -0.54 18.16 -5.14
CA GLY A 361 0.81 18.37 -4.62
C GLY A 361 1.79 17.19 -4.79
N GLY A 362 1.37 16.08 -5.40
CA GLY A 362 2.22 14.94 -5.73
C GLY A 362 2.85 15.02 -7.12
N THR A 363 3.81 14.13 -7.38
CA THR A 363 4.32 13.89 -8.74
C THR A 363 3.41 12.91 -9.48
N ALA A 364 3.27 13.09 -10.80
CA ALA A 364 2.57 12.12 -11.63
C ALA A 364 3.28 10.76 -11.53
N SER A 365 2.53 9.76 -11.11
CA SER A 365 2.96 8.36 -11.09
C SER A 365 2.21 7.59 -12.17
N ALA A 366 2.85 6.54 -12.68
CA ALA A 366 2.23 5.66 -13.63
C ALA A 366 2.16 4.26 -13.05
N PHE A 367 1.07 3.57 -13.36
CA PHE A 367 0.73 2.29 -12.76
C PHE A 367 0.32 1.29 -13.84
N CYS A 368 0.66 0.02 -13.64
CA CYS A 368 0.27 -1.04 -14.55
C CYS A 368 -1.22 -1.34 -14.47
N GLN A 369 -1.90 -1.27 -15.60
CA GLN A 369 -3.34 -1.48 -15.71
C GLN A 369 -3.64 -2.68 -16.58
N ASN A 370 -4.71 -3.40 -16.25
CA ASN A 370 -5.16 -4.53 -17.05
C ASN A 370 -5.72 -4.08 -18.40
N PRO A 371 -5.46 -4.84 -19.48
CA PRO A 371 -6.08 -4.57 -20.76
C PRO A 371 -7.56 -4.94 -20.71
N CYS A 372 -8.37 -4.21 -21.49
CA CYS A 372 -9.78 -4.52 -21.72
C CYS A 372 -10.10 -4.39 -23.22
N LYS A 373 -11.28 -4.83 -23.68
CA LYS A 373 -11.60 -4.85 -25.12
C LYS A 373 -12.38 -3.63 -25.61
N GLY A 374 -12.87 -2.79 -24.71
CA GLY A 374 -13.61 -1.58 -25.05
C GLY A 374 -14.61 -1.16 -23.96
N PRO A 375 -15.30 -0.02 -24.15
CA PRO A 375 -16.23 0.52 -23.15
C PRO A 375 -17.46 -0.38 -22.90
N THR A 376 -17.71 -1.37 -23.77
CA THR A 376 -18.81 -2.34 -23.65
C THR A 376 -18.35 -3.70 -23.11
N ASP A 377 -17.14 -3.79 -22.56
CA ASP A 377 -16.57 -5.03 -22.01
C ASP A 377 -16.53 -4.97 -20.47
N PRO A 378 -17.69 -5.04 -19.79
CA PRO A 378 -17.78 -4.91 -18.34
C PRO A 378 -17.14 -6.09 -17.60
N LEU A 379 -16.83 -7.19 -18.29
CA LEU A 379 -16.23 -8.37 -17.67
C LEU A 379 -14.71 -8.27 -17.53
N SER A 380 -14.06 -7.34 -18.23
CA SER A 380 -12.60 -7.21 -18.20
C SER A 380 -12.11 -6.23 -17.13
N CYS A 381 -12.96 -5.32 -16.66
CA CYS A 381 -12.62 -4.35 -15.61
C CYS A 381 -13.46 -4.62 -14.36
N ASP A 382 -12.88 -4.34 -13.21
CA ASP A 382 -13.57 -4.55 -11.94
C ASP A 382 -14.51 -3.35 -11.66
N ASP A 383 -15.79 -3.52 -11.97
CA ASP A 383 -16.82 -2.51 -11.71
C ASP A 383 -17.00 -2.25 -10.20
N ASP A 384 -16.69 -3.24 -9.34
CA ASP A 384 -16.84 -3.08 -7.89
C ASP A 384 -15.84 -2.08 -7.32
N VAL A 385 -14.66 -1.97 -7.93
CA VAL A 385 -13.63 -0.99 -7.55
C VAL A 385 -13.67 0.27 -8.44
N GLY A 386 -14.71 0.40 -9.28
CA GLY A 386 -14.95 1.58 -10.12
C GLY A 386 -14.02 1.69 -11.32
N GLU A 387 -13.43 0.59 -11.78
CA GLU A 387 -12.65 0.60 -13.01
C GLU A 387 -13.54 0.81 -14.22
N THR A 388 -13.03 1.57 -15.18
CA THR A 388 -13.69 1.76 -16.47
C THR A 388 -12.71 1.46 -17.58
N CYS A 389 -13.18 0.76 -18.62
CA CYS A 389 -12.36 0.50 -19.79
C CYS A 389 -12.22 1.77 -20.64
N ARG A 390 -11.00 2.32 -20.73
CA ARG A 390 -10.72 3.57 -21.49
C ARG A 390 -9.63 3.37 -22.53
N PHE A 391 -9.82 4.01 -23.67
CA PHE A 391 -8.82 4.06 -24.73
C PHE A 391 -7.87 5.24 -24.52
N GLY A 392 -6.56 4.99 -24.53
CA GLY A 392 -5.54 6.04 -24.44
C GLY A 392 -4.15 5.54 -24.83
N ASP A 393 -3.13 6.38 -24.66
CA ASP A 393 -1.75 6.04 -24.98
C ASP A 393 -0.97 5.71 -23.70
N PRO A 394 -0.61 4.43 -23.45
CA PRO A 394 0.22 4.09 -22.30
C PRO A 394 1.67 4.56 -22.51
N ILE A 395 2.37 4.80 -21.40
CA ILE A 395 3.81 5.13 -21.39
C ILE A 395 4.61 4.01 -22.06
N GLY A 396 5.63 4.40 -22.82
CA GLY A 396 6.57 3.48 -23.47
C GLY A 396 6.04 2.83 -24.75
N ASN A 397 4.78 3.05 -25.11
CA ASN A 397 4.16 2.37 -26.24
C ASN A 397 3.61 3.34 -27.30
N THR A 398 4.50 4.16 -27.85
CA THR A 398 4.17 5.11 -28.92
C THR A 398 3.97 4.44 -30.29
N ALA A 399 4.47 3.21 -30.47
CA ALA A 399 4.47 2.53 -31.76
C ALA A 399 3.20 1.71 -32.05
N SER A 400 2.51 1.15 -31.04
CA SER A 400 1.39 0.22 -31.28
C SER A 400 0.03 0.90 -31.51
N GLY A 401 -0.03 2.23 -31.44
CA GLY A 401 -1.30 2.94 -31.26
C GLY A 401 -1.88 2.74 -29.85
N GLY A 402 -2.87 3.56 -29.51
CA GLY A 402 -3.51 3.53 -28.20
C GLY A 402 -4.08 2.16 -27.84
N LYS A 403 -4.26 1.93 -26.54
CA LYS A 403 -4.79 0.69 -25.98
C LYS A 403 -5.97 0.98 -25.07
N TYR A 404 -6.82 -0.03 -24.91
CA TYR A 404 -7.85 -0.08 -23.90
C TYR A 404 -7.29 -0.62 -22.59
N LEU A 405 -7.40 0.15 -21.53
CA LEU A 405 -6.97 -0.24 -20.18
C LEU A 405 -8.10 0.00 -19.18
N CYS A 406 -8.21 -0.88 -18.19
CA CYS A 406 -9.04 -0.68 -17.02
C CYS A 406 -8.40 0.39 -16.14
N VAL A 407 -9.09 1.50 -15.93
CA VAL A 407 -8.60 2.60 -15.10
C VAL A 407 -9.68 3.11 -14.18
N VAL A 408 -9.29 3.47 -12.97
CA VAL A 408 -10.13 4.25 -12.07
C VAL A 408 -9.87 5.73 -12.34
N LEU A 409 -10.93 6.44 -12.67
CA LEU A 409 -10.94 7.89 -12.87
C LEU A 409 -12.07 8.47 -12.03
N GLY A 410 -11.73 9.34 -11.08
CA GLY A 410 -12.69 10.01 -10.21
C GLY A 410 -13.43 11.13 -10.94
N ALA A 411 -14.56 11.57 -10.37
CA ALA A 411 -15.32 12.70 -10.90
C ALA A 411 -14.42 13.95 -11.05
N GLY A 412 -14.51 14.60 -12.20
CA GLY A 412 -13.72 15.79 -12.51
C GLY A 412 -12.26 15.53 -12.92
N ASP A 413 -11.80 14.28 -12.97
CA ASP A 413 -10.49 13.94 -13.54
C ASP A 413 -10.44 14.26 -15.05
N PRO A 414 -9.26 14.49 -15.62
CA PRO A 414 -9.11 14.76 -17.04
C PRO A 414 -9.76 13.69 -17.93
N GLY A 415 -10.56 14.12 -18.90
CA GLY A 415 -11.35 13.27 -19.78
C GLY A 415 -12.71 12.82 -19.22
N GLN A 416 -13.00 13.06 -17.93
CA GLN A 416 -14.33 12.80 -17.39
C GLN A 416 -15.37 13.82 -17.87
N PRO A 417 -16.64 13.42 -18.03
CA PRO A 417 -17.72 14.35 -18.37
C PRO A 417 -17.84 15.48 -17.35
N CYS A 418 -18.22 16.66 -17.83
CA CYS A 418 -18.49 17.82 -16.98
C CYS A 418 -19.56 18.70 -17.64
N GLU A 419 -20.28 19.46 -16.81
CA GLU A 419 -21.26 20.46 -17.28
C GLU A 419 -20.74 21.90 -17.14
N SER A 420 -19.80 22.12 -16.22
CA SER A 420 -19.19 23.42 -15.96
C SER A 420 -17.76 23.23 -15.45
N ASP A 421 -16.97 24.31 -15.47
CA ASP A 421 -15.58 24.29 -14.98
C ASP A 421 -15.47 23.85 -13.51
N ALA A 422 -16.49 24.14 -12.69
CA ALA A 422 -16.53 23.72 -11.29
C ALA A 422 -16.64 22.20 -11.11
N GLY A 423 -17.05 21.47 -12.14
CA GLY A 423 -17.08 20.01 -12.15
C GLY A 423 -15.72 19.36 -12.42
N CYS A 424 -14.68 20.15 -12.69
CA CYS A 424 -13.34 19.65 -12.99
C CYS A 424 -12.39 19.92 -11.82
N LYS A 425 -11.60 18.90 -11.44
CA LYS A 425 -10.54 19.07 -10.44
C LYS A 425 -9.49 20.06 -10.93
N GLU A 426 -9.20 20.01 -12.23
CA GLU A 426 -8.27 20.91 -12.90
C GLU A 426 -8.77 21.28 -14.30
N GLY A 427 -8.43 22.49 -14.74
CA GLY A 427 -8.70 22.94 -16.10
C GLY A 427 -10.08 23.51 -16.32
N GLY A 428 -10.53 23.44 -17.58
CA GLY A 428 -11.85 23.92 -18.00
C GLY A 428 -12.69 22.79 -18.56
N CYS A 429 -14.00 22.98 -18.51
CA CYS A 429 -14.98 22.05 -19.02
C CYS A 429 -15.32 22.37 -20.48
N ILE A 430 -15.03 21.42 -21.37
CA ILE A 430 -15.44 21.48 -22.79
C ILE A 430 -16.47 20.39 -23.13
N GLY A 431 -17.25 19.98 -22.11
CA GLY A 431 -18.06 18.77 -22.06
C GLY A 431 -17.32 17.56 -21.47
N THR A 432 -15.98 17.63 -21.44
CA THR A 432 -15.12 16.82 -20.58
C THR A 432 -14.07 17.70 -19.93
N CYS A 433 -13.55 17.32 -18.77
CA CYS A 433 -12.49 18.05 -18.10
C CYS A 433 -11.20 17.99 -18.92
N ALA A 434 -10.68 19.15 -19.32
CA ALA A 434 -9.54 19.28 -20.20
C ALA A 434 -8.55 20.32 -19.66
N PRO A 435 -7.63 19.92 -18.75
CA PRO A 435 -6.58 20.82 -18.28
C PRO A 435 -5.62 21.23 -19.39
N SER A 436 -4.89 22.32 -19.17
CA SER A 436 -3.85 22.78 -20.09
C SER A 436 -2.66 21.82 -20.08
N CYS A 437 -2.06 21.57 -21.24
CA CYS A 437 -0.89 20.67 -21.37
C CYS A 437 0.39 21.34 -21.86
N VAL A 438 0.44 22.68 -21.84
CA VAL A 438 1.60 23.45 -22.32
C VAL A 438 2.91 23.10 -21.57
N ASN A 439 2.82 22.72 -20.29
CA ASN A 439 3.99 22.43 -19.44
C ASN A 439 3.84 21.11 -18.65
N SER A 440 2.87 20.28 -19.00
CA SER A 440 2.58 19.08 -18.22
C SER A 440 2.10 17.96 -19.14
N PRO A 441 2.62 16.73 -18.97
CA PRO A 441 2.13 15.60 -19.72
C PRO A 441 0.67 15.34 -19.37
N CYS A 442 -0.11 14.97 -20.38
CA CYS A 442 -1.50 14.61 -20.17
C CYS A 442 -1.61 13.24 -19.48
N PRO A 443 -2.45 13.11 -18.44
CA PRO A 443 -2.70 11.81 -17.83
C PRO A 443 -3.49 10.92 -18.77
N PHE A 444 -3.41 9.61 -18.58
CA PHE A 444 -4.27 8.66 -19.24
C PHE A 444 -5.73 8.91 -18.81
N SER A 445 -6.72 8.87 -19.70
CA SER A 445 -6.70 8.44 -21.11
C SER A 445 -6.69 9.62 -22.09
N THR A 446 -5.99 10.71 -21.77
CA THR A 446 -5.99 11.95 -22.54
C THR A 446 -4.70 12.17 -23.33
N THR A 447 -4.71 13.11 -24.27
CA THR A 447 -3.56 13.50 -25.07
C THR A 447 -3.54 15.01 -25.27
N CYS A 448 -2.35 15.59 -25.40
CA CYS A 448 -2.21 17.02 -25.61
C CYS A 448 -2.61 17.37 -27.04
N THR A 449 -3.59 18.24 -27.20
CA THR A 449 -4.15 18.62 -28.50
C THR A 449 -4.47 20.11 -28.52
N ASN A 450 -4.19 20.78 -29.64
CA ASN A 450 -4.62 22.16 -29.82
C ASN A 450 -6.13 22.23 -30.08
N TRP A 451 -6.85 22.86 -29.16
CA TRP A 451 -8.28 23.13 -29.25
C TRP A 451 -8.51 24.64 -29.20
N LYS A 452 -9.02 25.20 -30.30
CA LYS A 452 -9.30 26.66 -30.44
C LYS A 452 -8.10 27.56 -30.10
N GLY A 453 -6.88 27.10 -30.41
CA GLY A 453 -5.65 27.86 -30.16
C GLY A 453 -4.99 27.57 -28.82
N GLU A 454 -5.59 26.73 -27.96
CA GLU A 454 -5.04 26.35 -26.66
C GLU A 454 -4.67 24.86 -26.62
N GLU A 455 -3.54 24.51 -26.01
CA GLU A 455 -3.16 23.11 -25.82
C GLU A 455 -3.86 22.53 -24.59
N ARG A 456 -4.74 21.55 -24.82
CA ARG A 456 -5.57 20.91 -23.80
C ARG A 456 -5.41 19.40 -23.80
N CYS A 457 -5.53 18.77 -22.63
CA CYS A 457 -5.61 17.32 -22.48
C CYS A 457 -6.98 16.81 -22.90
N MET A 458 -7.10 16.46 -24.18
CA MET A 458 -8.33 15.95 -24.79
C MET A 458 -8.40 14.43 -24.63
N ARG A 459 -9.59 13.90 -24.31
CA ARG A 459 -9.80 12.45 -24.17
C ARG A 459 -9.54 11.72 -25.49
N ARG A 460 -8.67 10.72 -25.47
CA ARG A 460 -8.43 9.83 -26.62
C ARG A 460 -9.66 8.97 -26.91
N CYS A 461 -9.84 8.64 -28.17
CA CYS A 461 -10.92 7.76 -28.61
C CYS A 461 -10.47 6.89 -29.77
N PHE A 462 -11.01 5.68 -29.84
CA PHE A 462 -10.89 4.80 -30.99
C PHE A 462 -12.15 4.88 -31.86
N SER A 463 -13.30 4.98 -31.21
CA SER A 463 -14.64 5.00 -31.80
C SER A 463 -15.54 6.05 -31.12
N ALA A 464 -16.74 6.28 -31.66
CA ALA A 464 -17.71 7.18 -31.05
C ALA A 464 -18.21 6.69 -29.67
N LEU A 465 -18.13 5.38 -29.38
CA LEU A 465 -18.53 4.81 -28.08
C LEU A 465 -17.58 5.23 -26.94
N ASP A 466 -16.37 5.69 -27.27
CA ASP A 466 -15.44 6.19 -26.28
C ASP A 466 -15.78 7.61 -25.82
N CYS A 467 -16.69 8.31 -26.50
CA CYS A 467 -16.96 9.71 -26.21
C CYS A 467 -18.23 9.90 -25.38
N ALA A 468 -18.24 10.96 -24.57
CA ALA A 468 -19.43 11.36 -23.83
C ALA A 468 -20.57 11.73 -24.80
N ALA A 469 -21.81 11.69 -24.31
CA ALA A 469 -22.98 12.06 -25.11
C ALA A 469 -22.80 13.47 -25.73
N GLY A 470 -23.08 13.59 -27.03
CA GLY A 470 -22.93 14.83 -27.77
C GLY A 470 -21.52 15.08 -28.35
N MET A 471 -20.51 14.30 -27.98
CA MET A 471 -19.17 14.37 -28.57
C MET A 471 -18.99 13.39 -29.73
N SER A 472 -18.04 13.71 -30.61
CA SER A 472 -17.64 12.86 -31.74
C SER A 472 -16.18 12.46 -31.64
N CYS A 473 -15.86 11.22 -32.03
CA CYS A 473 -14.48 10.78 -32.11
C CYS A 473 -13.86 11.22 -33.44
N ALA A 474 -13.03 12.25 -33.39
CA ALA A 474 -12.48 12.89 -34.59
C ALA A 474 -10.99 13.22 -34.42
N ALA A 475 -10.27 13.29 -35.53
CA ALA A 475 -8.89 13.75 -35.55
C ALA A 475 -8.84 15.27 -35.73
N PRO A 476 -8.25 16.02 -34.80
CA PRO A 476 -7.97 17.45 -34.96
C PRO A 476 -7.15 17.70 -36.23
N ALA A 477 -7.37 18.86 -36.86
CA ALA A 477 -6.67 19.22 -38.08
C ALA A 477 -5.14 19.11 -37.92
N GLY A 478 -4.50 18.37 -38.82
CA GLY A 478 -3.05 18.17 -38.81
C GLY A 478 -2.54 17.06 -37.89
N THR A 479 -3.42 16.27 -37.27
CA THR A 479 -3.04 15.13 -36.42
C THR A 479 -3.70 13.83 -36.89
N ALA A 480 -3.06 12.68 -36.66
CA ALA A 480 -3.67 11.36 -36.86
C ALA A 480 -4.39 10.84 -35.60
N THR A 481 -4.12 11.49 -34.47
CA THR A 481 -4.61 11.14 -33.14
C THR A 481 -6.07 11.54 -33.00
N LYS A 482 -6.98 10.56 -32.93
CA LYS A 482 -8.38 10.82 -32.63
C LYS A 482 -8.60 11.15 -31.16
N VAL A 483 -9.44 12.14 -30.91
CA VAL A 483 -9.90 12.57 -29.59
C VAL A 483 -11.41 12.84 -29.61
N CYS A 484 -12.03 12.85 -28.43
CA CYS A 484 -13.41 13.25 -28.29
C CYS A 484 -13.54 14.76 -28.42
N MET A 485 -14.21 15.19 -29.48
CA MET A 485 -14.44 16.60 -29.78
C MET A 485 -15.90 16.96 -29.58
N PRO A 486 -16.21 18.11 -28.95
CA PRO A 486 -17.56 18.66 -28.96
C PRO A 486 -17.99 19.04 -30.39
N PRO A 487 -19.29 19.18 -30.65
CA PRO A 487 -19.80 19.53 -31.97
C PRO A 487 -19.30 20.93 -32.36
N SER A 488 -18.82 21.06 -33.60
CA SER A 488 -18.22 22.26 -34.18
C SER A 488 -19.21 23.39 -34.42
#